data_AF-A0A091CC31-F1
#
_entry.id   AF-A0A091CC31-F1
#
_cell.length_a   1.000
_cell.length_b   1.000
_cell.length_c   1.000
_cell.angle_alpha   90.00
_cell.angle_beta   90.00
_cell.angle_gamma   90.00
#
_symmetry.space_group_name_H-M   'P 1'
#
loop_
_entity.id
_entity.type
_entity.pdbx_description
1 polymer ?
#
loop_
_entity_poly.entity_id
_entity_poly.type
_entity_poly.pdbx_seq_one_letter_code
_entity_poly.pdbx_strand_id
1 'polypeptide(L)'
;MNYFWMIIKGVMMGIANIVPGVSGGTMAISLGIYDDMIYAISHLIKKWKNSLKILLPLGIGLAIGVVFFSYAIEFLLSQYTLPTALAFIGLILGGLPILFQEFRAAMKQKRVNLNITHIVVFLIFLY
;
A
#
# COMPACT_ATOMS: atom_id res chain seq x y z
N MET A 1 -17.89 7.38 -17.42
CA MET A 1 -17.07 6.57 -16.50
C MET A 1 -17.42 5.11 -16.71
N ASN A 2 -16.43 4.26 -16.98
CA ASN A 2 -16.69 2.83 -17.09
C ASN A 2 -16.46 2.20 -15.71
N TYR A 3 -17.56 1.93 -14.99
CA TYR A 3 -17.53 1.38 -13.63
C TYR A 3 -16.75 0.07 -13.52
N PHE A 4 -16.77 -0.74 -14.59
CA PHE A 4 -15.98 -1.97 -14.67
C PHE A 4 -14.48 -1.72 -14.51
N TRP A 5 -13.94 -0.73 -15.23
CA TRP A 5 -12.52 -0.36 -15.10
C TRP A 5 -12.20 0.21 -13.73
N MET A 6 -13.12 0.91 -13.08
CA MET A 6 -12.92 1.41 -11.72
C MET A 6 -12.84 0.29 -10.69
N ILE A 7 -13.68 -0.74 -10.85
CA ILE A 7 -13.63 -1.94 -10.02
C ILE A 7 -12.29 -2.66 -10.21
N ILE A 8 -11.82 -2.85 -11.45
CA ILE A 8 -10.51 -3.45 -11.72
C ILE A 8 -9.39 -2.66 -11.05
N LYS A 9 -9.40 -1.33 -11.17
CA LYS A 9 -8.41 -0.47 -10.50
C LYS A 9 -8.48 -0.62 -8.98
N GLY A 10 -9.68 -0.71 -8.44
CA GLY A 10 -9.91 -1.01 -7.03
C GLY A 10 -9.31 -2.36 -6.62
N VAL A 11 -9.53 -3.42 -7.40
CA VAL A 11 -8.95 -4.76 -7.16
C VAL A 11 -7.43 -4.70 -7.09
N MET A 12 -6.80 -4.00 -8.04
CA MET A 12 -5.35 -3.81 -8.05
C MET A 12 -4.85 -3.05 -6.82
N MET A 13 -5.56 -2.02 -6.39
CA MET A 13 -5.24 -1.31 -5.14
C MET A 13 -5.42 -2.19 -3.90
N GLY A 14 -6.45 -3.03 -3.87
CA GLY A 14 -6.68 -3.99 -2.79
C GLY A 14 -5.56 -5.01 -2.68
N ILE A 15 -5.14 -5.59 -3.80
CA ILE A 15 -3.98 -6.50 -3.87
C ILE A 15 -2.70 -5.80 -3.40
N ALA A 16 -2.45 -4.59 -3.90
CA ALA A 16 -1.28 -3.80 -3.54
C ALA A 16 -1.16 -3.58 -2.02
N ASN A 17 -2.27 -3.42 -1.30
CA ASN A 17 -2.27 -3.23 0.16
C ASN A 17 -1.92 -4.49 0.97
N ILE A 18 -2.01 -5.68 0.38
CA ILE A 18 -1.65 -6.94 1.04
C ILE A 18 -0.17 -7.27 0.81
N VAL A 19 0.40 -6.85 -0.32
CA VAL A 19 1.79 -7.14 -0.68
C VAL A 19 2.75 -6.26 0.14
N PRO A 20 3.74 -6.84 0.83
CA PRO A 20 4.69 -6.07 1.62
C PRO A 20 5.53 -5.14 0.73
N GLY A 21 5.67 -3.89 1.15
CA GLY A 21 6.44 -2.88 0.42
C GLY A 21 5.70 -2.23 -0.76
N VAL A 22 4.43 -2.57 -1.00
CA VAL A 22 3.58 -1.93 -2.01
C VAL A 22 2.46 -1.16 -1.33
N SER A 23 2.14 0.04 -1.84
CA SER A 23 1.04 0.86 -1.32
C SER A 23 -0.10 0.95 -2.33
N GLY A 24 -1.34 0.78 -1.89
CA GLY A 24 -2.52 1.03 -2.71
C GLY A 24 -2.61 2.48 -3.17
N GLY A 25 -2.07 3.44 -2.42
CA GLY A 25 -1.98 4.84 -2.81
C GLY A 25 -0.99 5.06 -3.97
N THR A 26 0.19 4.41 -3.92
CA THR A 26 1.14 4.45 -5.05
C THR A 26 0.56 3.72 -6.26
N MET A 27 -0.16 2.62 -6.06
CA MET A 27 -0.88 1.94 -7.13
C MET A 27 -1.95 2.84 -7.77
N ALA A 28 -2.67 3.63 -6.98
CA ALA A 28 -3.64 4.60 -7.51
C ALA A 28 -2.97 5.68 -8.38
N ILE A 29 -1.75 6.10 -8.04
CA ILE A 29 -0.95 7.02 -8.86
C ILE A 29 -0.56 6.33 -10.17
N SER A 30 -0.01 5.11 -10.10
CA SER A 30 0.37 4.33 -11.29
C SER A 30 -0.81 4.05 -12.22
N LEU A 31 -2.03 3.91 -11.67
CA LEU A 31 -3.27 3.70 -12.43
C LEU A 31 -3.93 5.01 -12.92
N GLY A 32 -3.33 6.17 -12.60
CA GLY A 32 -3.81 7.50 -12.98
C GLY A 32 -5.17 7.85 -12.39
N ILE A 33 -5.52 7.33 -11.21
CA ILE A 33 -6.80 7.59 -10.53
C ILE A 33 -6.64 8.25 -9.16
N TYR A 34 -5.40 8.55 -8.77
CA TYR A 34 -5.12 9.15 -7.48
C TYR A 34 -5.85 10.48 -7.28
N ASP A 35 -5.80 11.37 -8.28
CA ASP A 35 -6.44 12.69 -8.20
C ASP A 35 -7.97 12.58 -8.12
N ASP A 36 -8.58 11.71 -8.92
CA ASP A 36 -10.03 11.44 -8.88
C ASP A 36 -10.46 10.90 -7.52
N MET A 37 -9.69 9.97 -6.96
CA MET A 37 -9.94 9.37 -5.65
C MET A 37 -9.84 10.42 -4.54
N ILE A 38 -8.74 11.18 -4.49
CA ILE A 38 -8.53 12.23 -3.49
C ILE A 38 -9.57 13.34 -3.62
N TYR A 39 -9.92 13.73 -4.85
CA TYR A 39 -10.98 14.71 -5.10
C TYR A 39 -12.32 14.22 -4.52
N ALA A 40 -12.66 12.96 -4.79
CA ALA A 40 -13.90 12.35 -4.35
C ALA A 40 -13.95 12.20 -2.82
N ILE A 41 -12.85 11.82 -2.18
CA ILE A 41 -12.73 11.78 -0.72
C ILE A 41 -12.86 13.19 -0.13
N SER A 42 -12.16 14.18 -0.67
CA SER A 42 -12.15 15.57 -0.16
C SER A 42 -13.52 16.25 -0.26
N HIS A 43 -14.34 15.85 -1.24
CA HIS A 43 -15.67 16.41 -1.46
C HIS A 43 -16.80 15.49 -1.03
N LEU A 44 -16.52 14.45 -0.24
CA LEU A 44 -17.49 13.43 0.16
C LEU A 44 -18.76 14.05 0.77
N ILE A 45 -18.61 15.05 1.63
CA ILE A 45 -19.74 15.72 2.30
C ILE A 45 -20.47 16.68 1.33
N LYS A 46 -19.72 17.50 0.58
CA LYS A 46 -20.29 18.55 -0.30
C LYS A 46 -20.90 18.00 -1.60
N LYS A 47 -20.35 16.90 -2.12
CA LYS A 47 -20.72 16.30 -3.42
C LYS A 47 -20.93 14.80 -3.30
N TRP A 48 -21.63 14.37 -2.25
CA TRP A 48 -21.87 12.95 -1.90
C TRP A 48 -22.18 12.05 -3.10
N LYS A 49 -23.16 12.42 -3.95
CA LYS A 49 -23.54 11.60 -5.12
C LYS A 49 -22.40 11.42 -6.13
N ASN A 50 -21.59 12.45 -6.38
CA ASN A 50 -20.49 12.39 -7.34
C ASN A 50 -19.29 11.67 -6.73
N SER A 51 -19.02 11.89 -5.45
CA SER A 51 -18.00 11.17 -4.71
C SER A 51 -18.30 9.67 -4.66
N LEU A 52 -19.54 9.27 -4.37
CA LEU A 52 -19.94 7.86 -4.35
C LEU A 52 -19.84 7.17 -5.71
N LYS A 53 -20.08 7.87 -6.82
CA LYS A 53 -19.87 7.30 -8.17
C LYS A 53 -18.42 6.88 -8.40
N ILE A 54 -17.48 7.49 -7.69
CA ILE A 54 -16.05 7.15 -7.75
C ILE A 54 -15.68 6.15 -6.65
N LEU A 55 -16.00 6.45 -5.39
CA LEU A 55 -15.60 5.64 -4.24
C LEU A 55 -16.28 4.28 -4.20
N LEU A 56 -17.55 4.17 -4.56
CA LEU A 56 -18.29 2.91 -4.45
C LEU A 56 -17.71 1.80 -5.35
N PRO A 57 -17.57 1.99 -6.68
CA PRO A 57 -16.97 0.96 -7.53
C PRO A 57 -15.50 0.70 -7.17
N LEU A 58 -14.74 1.73 -6.80
CA LEU A 58 -13.35 1.59 -6.38
C LEU A 58 -13.23 0.79 -5.08
N GLY A 59 -14.10 1.09 -4.11
CA GLY A 59 -14.17 0.42 -2.81
C GLY A 59 -14.65 -1.03 -2.91
N ILE A 60 -15.62 -1.31 -3.78
CA ILE A 60 -16.03 -2.68 -4.12
C ILE A 60 -14.85 -3.44 -4.71
N GLY A 61 -14.16 -2.85 -5.68
CA GLY A 61 -12.96 -3.45 -6.26
C GLY A 61 -11.90 -3.73 -5.20
N LEU A 62 -11.61 -2.75 -4.34
CA LEU A 62 -10.64 -2.87 -3.26
C LEU A 62 -11.00 -4.01 -2.30
N ALA A 63 -12.26 -4.10 -1.87
CA ALA A 63 -12.74 -5.17 -1.02
C ALA A 63 -12.60 -6.54 -1.69
N ILE A 64 -12.97 -6.66 -2.96
CA ILE A 64 -12.80 -7.89 -3.75
C ILE A 64 -11.31 -8.26 -3.83
N GLY A 65 -10.44 -7.29 -4.14
CA GLY A 65 -9.00 -7.52 -4.26
C GLY A 65 -8.37 -7.98 -2.95
N VAL A 66 -8.73 -7.34 -1.83
CA VAL A 66 -8.28 -7.75 -0.49
C VAL A 66 -8.75 -9.17 -0.19
N VAL A 67 -10.06 -9.44 -0.26
CA VAL A 67 -10.60 -10.75 0.11
C VAL A 67 -10.04 -11.87 -0.78
N PHE A 68 -10.06 -11.68 -2.09
CA PHE A 68 -9.54 -12.66 -3.04
C PHE A 68 -8.05 -12.95 -2.80
N PHE A 69 -7.24 -11.90 -2.65
CA PHE A 69 -5.81 -12.07 -2.49
C PHE A 69 -5.43 -12.57 -1.10
N SER A 70 -6.19 -12.23 -0.06
CA SER A 70 -6.04 -12.82 1.27
C SER A 70 -6.22 -14.34 1.22
N TYR A 71 -7.29 -14.84 0.59
CA TYR A 71 -7.48 -16.29 0.40
C TYR A 71 -6.39 -16.91 -0.48
N ALA A 72 -5.93 -16.21 -1.52
CA ALA A 72 -4.84 -16.69 -2.37
C ALA A 72 -3.53 -16.84 -1.58
N ILE A 73 -3.18 -15.85 -0.76
CA ILE A 73 -1.98 -15.90 0.10
C ILE A 73 -2.14 -16.97 1.19
N GLU A 74 -3.31 -17.11 1.80
CA GLU A 74 -3.58 -18.16 2.77
C GLU A 74 -3.40 -19.55 2.14
N PHE A 75 -3.96 -19.76 0.94
CA PHE A 75 -3.75 -21.00 0.18
C PHE A 75 -2.27 -21.24 -0.13
N LEU A 76 -1.57 -20.22 -0.63
CA LEU A 76 -0.14 -20.31 -0.95
C LEU A 76 0.71 -20.59 0.29
N LEU A 77 0.41 -19.98 1.43
CA LEU A 77 1.11 -20.25 2.68
C LEU A 77 0.78 -21.65 3.23
N SER A 78 -0.40 -22.20 2.93
CA SER A 78 -0.78 -23.55 3.35
C SER A 78 -0.11 -24.66 2.52
N GLN A 79 0.03 -24.46 1.20
CA GLN A 79 0.55 -25.48 0.28
C GLN A 79 2.03 -25.27 -0.09
N TYR A 80 2.47 -24.01 -0.13
CA TYR A 80 3.80 -23.59 -0.62
C TYR A 80 4.47 -22.61 0.35
N THR A 81 4.46 -22.93 1.64
CA THR A 81 4.92 -22.04 2.72
C THR A 81 6.32 -21.47 2.46
N LEU A 82 7.29 -22.30 2.10
CA LEU A 82 8.67 -21.87 1.92
C LEU A 82 8.84 -20.92 0.71
N PRO A 83 8.39 -21.26 -0.52
CA PRO A 83 8.42 -20.31 -1.63
C PRO A 83 7.72 -18.97 -1.34
N THR A 84 6.54 -19.00 -0.71
CA THR A 84 5.77 -17.79 -0.41
C THR A 84 6.46 -16.93 0.65
N ALA A 85 7.02 -17.55 1.70
CA ALA A 85 7.81 -16.84 2.70
C ALA A 85 9.07 -16.21 2.09
N LEU A 86 9.80 -16.94 1.24
CA LEU A 86 10.97 -16.40 0.54
C LEU A 86 10.60 -15.25 -0.41
N ALA A 87 9.44 -15.33 -1.08
CA ALA A 87 8.95 -14.23 -1.90
C ALA A 87 8.68 -12.96 -1.04
N PHE A 88 8.06 -13.11 0.12
CA PHE A 88 7.84 -11.98 1.03
C PHE A 88 9.13 -11.41 1.60
N ILE A 89 10.08 -12.26 2.00
CA ILE A 89 11.41 -11.82 2.42
C ILE A 89 12.08 -11.04 1.28
N GLY A 90 12.04 -11.56 0.05
CA GLY A 90 12.59 -10.90 -1.14
C GLY A 90 11.98 -9.53 -1.40
N LEU A 91 10.66 -9.40 -1.27
CA LEU A 91 9.95 -8.12 -1.42
C LEU A 91 10.34 -7.11 -0.32
N ILE A 92 10.38 -7.56 0.94
CA ILE A 92 10.80 -6.72 2.08
C ILE A 92 12.23 -6.23 1.87
N LEU A 93 13.16 -7.14 1.56
CA LEU A 93 14.56 -6.81 1.30
C LEU A 93 14.71 -5.88 0.09
N GLY A 94 13.91 -6.06 -0.96
CA GLY A 94 13.87 -5.20 -2.14
C GLY A 94 13.43 -3.77 -1.83
N GLY A 95 12.59 -3.57 -0.81
CA GLY A 95 12.17 -2.25 -0.33
C GLY A 95 13.19 -1.53 0.57
N LEU A 96 14.12 -2.26 1.20
CA LEU A 96 15.09 -1.68 2.13
C LEU A 96 15.99 -0.59 1.51
N PRO A 97 16.55 -0.73 0.29
CA PRO A 97 17.40 0.30 -0.31
C PRO A 97 16.70 1.64 -0.44
N ILE A 98 15.41 1.63 -0.84
CA ILE A 98 14.59 2.83 -0.98
C ILE A 98 14.38 3.48 0.39
N LEU A 99 14.00 2.68 1.40
CA LEU A 99 13.81 3.16 2.76
C LEU A 99 15.10 3.77 3.35
N PHE A 100 16.25 3.14 3.12
CA PHE A 100 17.55 3.66 3.55
C PHE A 100 17.93 4.97 2.85
N GLN A 101 17.61 5.11 1.56
CA GLN A 101 17.86 6.35 0.83
C GLN A 101 16.98 7.49 1.36
N GLU A 102 15.69 7.24 1.59
CA GLU A 102 14.77 8.23 2.17
C GLU A 102 15.17 8.61 3.59
N PHE A 103 15.54 7.62 4.42
CA PHE A 103 16.05 7.86 5.77
C PHE A 103 17.30 8.76 5.76
N ARG A 104 18.28 8.46 4.89
CA ARG A 104 19.50 9.27 4.77
C ARG A 104 19.19 10.68 4.28
N ALA A 105 18.26 10.84 3.34
CA ALA A 105 17.82 12.15 2.86
C ALA A 105 17.17 12.97 3.99
N ALA A 106 16.28 12.37 4.78
CA ALA A 106 15.63 12.99 5.92
C ALA A 106 16.62 13.43 7.01
N MET A 107 17.62 12.58 7.33
CA MET A 107 18.67 12.88 8.30
C MET A 107 19.55 14.06 7.85
N LYS A 108 19.91 14.12 6.56
CA LYS A 108 20.68 15.22 5.98
C LYS A 108 19.90 16.54 6.00
N GLN A 109 18.61 16.49 5.68
CA GLN A 109 17.74 17.68 5.69
C GLN A 109 17.61 18.27 7.10
N LYS A 110 17.43 17.43 8.12
CA LYS A 110 17.26 17.87 9.51
C LYS A 110 18.58 18.07 10.28
N ARG A 111 19.75 17.85 9.65
CA ARG A 111 21.09 17.85 10.28
C ARG A 111 21.14 17.05 11.59
N VAL A 112 20.46 15.91 11.63
CA VAL A 112 20.44 15.05 12.82
C VAL A 112 21.65 14.14 12.78
N ASN A 113 22.41 14.10 13.87
CA ASN A 113 23.47 13.11 14.09
C ASN A 113 22.91 11.92 14.90
N LEU A 114 23.34 10.71 14.55
CA LEU A 114 22.93 9.50 15.25
C LEU A 114 23.62 9.41 16.61
N ASN A 115 22.87 9.73 17.66
CA ASN A 115 23.28 9.50 19.06
C ASN A 115 22.79 8.14 19.58
N ILE A 116 23.40 7.68 20.68
CA ILE A 116 23.10 6.40 21.38
C ILE A 116 21.61 6.26 21.74
N THR A 117 20.94 7.37 22.05
CA THR A 117 19.49 7.39 22.32
C THR A 117 18.67 6.84 21.16
N HIS A 118 19.04 7.15 19.91
CA HIS A 118 18.33 6.65 18.73
C HIS A 118 18.53 5.14 18.54
N ILE A 119 19.70 4.61 18.90
CA ILE A 119 20.02 3.17 18.83
C ILE A 119 19.19 2.42 19.88
N VAL A 120 19.10 2.95 21.10
CA VAL A 120 18.27 2.37 22.16
C VAL A 120 16.80 2.35 21.75
N VAL A 121 16.28 3.45 21.20
CA VAL A 121 14.91 3.51 20.67
C VAL A 121 14.71 2.48 19.54
N PHE A 122 15.65 2.39 18.59
CA PHE A 122 15.56 1.41 17.51
C PHE A 122 15.47 -0.02 18.03
N LEU A 123 16.31 -0.40 19.00
CA LEU A 123 16.30 -1.74 19.59
C LEU A 123 15.00 -2.05 20.36
N ILE A 124 14.41 -1.05 21.02
CA ILE A 124 13.11 -1.21 21.69
C ILE A 124 11.99 -1.52 20.68
N PHE A 125 12.01 -0.91 19.50
CA PHE A 125 11.00 -1.13 18.46
C PHE A 125 11.32 -2.32 17.52
N LEU A 126 12.53 -2.89 17.59
CA LEU A 126 12.95 -4.03 16.78
C LEU A 126 12.45 -5.38 17.32
N TYR A 127 11.95 -5.39 18.56
CA TYR A 127 11.44 -6.57 19.27
C TYR A 127 9.94 -6.43 19.56
#